data_AF-A0A6G3SK10-F1
#
_entry.id   AF-A0A6G3SK10-F1
#
_cell.length_a   1.000
_cell.length_b   1.000
_cell.length_c   1.000
_cell.angle_alpha   90.00
_cell.angle_beta   90.00
_cell.angle_gamma   90.00
#
_symmetry.space_group_name_H-M   'P 1'
#
loop_
_entity.id
_entity.type
_entity.pdbx_description
1 polymer ?
#
loop_
_entity_poly.entity_id
_entity_poly.type
_entity_poly.pdbx_seq_one_letter_code
_entity_poly.pdbx_strand_id
1 'polypeptide(L)'
;MSQSHQQPALSKCPGCEEPPVAGDLFCGACGYDLSAVPARPDDRPTMAITVPPAAAPAAEAVRWPVAEETDSSDVPAPVVRPADVPGTDSGGRPLTGPDTPDAESG
;
A
#
# COMPACT_ATOMS: atom_id res chain seq x y z
N MET A 1 -30.51 -22.85 18.57
CA MET A 1 -29.07 -22.81 18.25
C MET A 1 -28.90 -21.96 16.99
N SER A 2 -28.73 -20.65 17.15
CA SER A 2 -28.45 -19.75 16.02
C SER A 2 -26.94 -19.61 15.93
N GLN A 3 -26.34 -20.29 14.95
CA GLN A 3 -24.99 -19.98 14.49
C GLN A 3 -25.05 -18.58 13.90
N SER A 4 -24.67 -17.59 14.70
CA SER A 4 -24.29 -16.28 14.19
C SER A 4 -23.04 -16.51 13.36
N HIS A 5 -23.18 -16.47 12.04
CA HIS A 5 -22.07 -16.42 11.10
C HIS A 5 -21.26 -15.15 11.43
N GLN A 6 -20.37 -15.26 12.40
CA GLN A 6 -19.32 -14.27 12.64
C GLN A 6 -18.56 -14.23 11.33
N GLN A 7 -18.79 -13.18 10.55
CA GLN A 7 -18.07 -12.94 9.31
C GLN A 7 -16.59 -13.04 9.66
N PRO A 8 -15.87 -14.08 9.21
CA PRO A 8 -14.44 -14.14 9.43
C PRO A 8 -13.92 -12.90 8.74
N ALA A 9 -13.30 -12.01 9.50
CA ALA A 9 -12.83 -10.74 9.01
C ALA A 9 -12.14 -10.98 7.66
N LEU A 10 -12.73 -10.46 6.58
CA LEU A 10 -12.27 -10.58 5.20
C LEU A 10 -10.76 -10.33 5.08
N SER A 11 -10.23 -9.52 5.99
CA SER A 11 -8.84 -9.16 6.20
C SER A 11 -7.88 -10.27 6.67
N LYS A 12 -8.32 -11.53 6.88
CA LYS A 12 -7.44 -12.61 7.41
C LYS A 12 -7.36 -13.87 6.57
N CYS A 13 -8.21 -14.03 5.56
CA CYS A 13 -8.14 -15.22 4.71
C CYS A 13 -7.24 -14.94 3.50
N PRO A 14 -6.05 -15.55 3.39
CA PRO A 14 -5.16 -15.31 2.24
C PRO A 14 -5.82 -15.72 0.92
N GLY A 15 -6.67 -16.75 0.93
CA GLY A 15 -7.44 -17.17 -0.24
C GLY A 15 -8.53 -16.19 -0.71
N CYS A 16 -8.83 -15.14 0.06
CA CYS A 16 -9.75 -14.07 -0.35
C CYS A 16 -9.03 -12.88 -1.00
N GLU A 17 -7.71 -12.74 -0.84
CA GLU A 17 -6.91 -11.66 -1.46
C GLU A 17 -6.45 -12.02 -2.88
N GLU A 18 -6.25 -13.31 -3.15
CA GLU A 18 -5.93 -13.79 -4.50
C GLU A 18 -7.15 -13.67 -5.43
N PRO A 19 -6.94 -13.41 -6.74
CA PRO A 19 -8.02 -13.37 -7.71
C PRO A 19 -8.80 -14.70 -7.63
N PRO A 20 -10.11 -14.66 -7.33
CA PRO A 20 -10.89 -15.89 -7.29
C PRO A 20 -10.83 -16.55 -8.66
N VAL A 21 -10.71 -17.88 -8.68
CA VAL A 21 -10.77 -18.63 -9.94
C VAL A 21 -12.11 -18.30 -10.59
N ALA A 22 -12.06 -17.95 -11.88
CA ALA A 22 -13.24 -17.50 -12.61
C ALA A 22 -14.32 -18.61 -12.59
N GLY A 23 -15.42 -18.36 -11.87
CA GLY A 23 -16.56 -19.26 -11.74
C GLY A 23 -16.91 -19.70 -10.31
N ASP A 24 -16.05 -19.42 -9.33
CA ASP A 24 -16.33 -19.81 -7.94
C ASP A 24 -17.32 -18.86 -7.25
N LEU A 25 -18.38 -19.42 -6.67
CA LEU A 25 -19.36 -18.68 -5.86
C LEU A 25 -18.92 -18.54 -4.40
N PHE A 26 -18.00 -19.39 -3.95
CA PHE A 26 -17.52 -19.43 -2.57
C PHE A 26 -16.00 -19.58 -2.52
N CYS A 27 -15.35 -18.96 -1.53
CA CYS A 27 -13.94 -19.17 -1.25
C CYS A 27 -13.72 -20.57 -0.64
N GLY A 28 -12.93 -21.42 -1.30
CA GLY A 28 -12.62 -22.77 -0.81
C GLY A 28 -11.84 -22.82 0.51
N ALA A 29 -11.22 -21.71 0.93
CA ALA A 29 -10.42 -21.65 2.16
C ALA A 29 -11.22 -21.24 3.41
N CYS A 30 -12.19 -20.33 3.29
CA CYS A 30 -12.97 -19.82 4.43
C CYS A 30 -14.49 -19.92 4.26
N GLY A 31 -14.99 -20.34 3.10
CA GLY A 31 -16.42 -20.50 2.82
C GLY A 31 -17.18 -19.19 2.61
N TYR A 32 -16.50 -18.07 2.41
CA TYR A 32 -17.13 -16.77 2.15
C TYR A 32 -17.78 -16.74 0.76
N ASP A 33 -18.98 -16.13 0.66
CA ASP A 33 -19.73 -15.97 -0.58
C ASP A 33 -19.14 -14.83 -1.43
N LEU A 34 -18.48 -15.22 -2.53
CA LEU A 34 -17.83 -14.30 -3.47
C LEU A 34 -18.84 -13.68 -4.44
N SER A 35 -20.04 -14.26 -4.58
CA SER A 35 -21.10 -13.74 -5.46
C SER A 35 -21.75 -12.46 -4.93
N ALA A 36 -21.68 -12.25 -3.61
CA ALA A 36 -22.15 -11.03 -2.95
C ALA A 36 -21.16 -9.84 -3.09
N VAL A 37 -19.92 -10.10 -3.51
CA VAL A 37 -18.91 -9.06 -3.70
C VAL A 37 -19.09 -8.45 -5.10
N PRO A 38 -19.33 -7.13 -5.20
CA PRO A 38 -19.34 -6.46 -6.50
C PRO A 38 -18.02 -6.73 -7.22
N ALA A 39 -18.10 -7.08 -8.52
CA ALA A 39 -16.91 -7.24 -9.34
C ALA A 39 -16.02 -6.00 -9.19
N ARG A 40 -14.71 -6.21 -8.97
CA ARG A 40 -13.77 -5.09 -8.92
C ARG A 40 -13.89 -4.34 -10.25
N PRO A 41 -13.92 -3.00 -10.23
CA PRO A 41 -13.77 -2.23 -11.45
C PRO A 41 -12.52 -2.71 -12.18
N ASP A 42 -12.62 -2.93 -13.48
CA ASP A 42 -11.46 -3.19 -14.32
C ASP A 42 -10.45 -2.06 -14.08
N ASP A 43 -9.19 -2.42 -13.79
CA ASP A 43 -8.14 -1.45 -13.43
C ASP A 43 -7.68 -0.72 -14.71
N ARG A 44 -8.59 0.09 -15.25
CA ARG A 44 -8.35 0.94 -16.40
C ARG A 44 -8.05 2.33 -15.89
N PRO A 45 -6.92 2.94 -16.29
CA PRO A 45 -6.64 4.30 -15.90
C PRO A 45 -7.76 5.21 -16.41
N THR A 46 -8.28 6.06 -15.53
CA THR A 46 -9.33 7.05 -15.84
C THR A 46 -8.96 7.95 -17.03
N MET A 47 -7.67 8.06 -17.35
CA MET A 47 -7.16 8.77 -18.51
C MET A 47 -6.25 7.85 -19.33
N ALA A 48 -6.34 7.93 -20.66
CA ALA A 48 -5.42 7.23 -21.54
C ALA A 48 -4.01 7.81 -21.40
N ILE A 49 -3.06 7.01 -20.94
CA ILE A 49 -1.64 7.35 -21.01
C ILE A 49 -1.23 7.18 -22.47
N THR A 50 -1.12 8.29 -23.20
CA THR A 50 -0.59 8.27 -24.56
C THR A 50 0.93 8.33 -24.49
N VAL A 51 1.61 7.31 -25.01
CA VAL A 51 3.07 7.36 -25.22
C VAL A 51 3.28 8.09 -26.56
N PRO A 52 3.85 9.31 -26.59
CA PRO A 52 4.16 9.96 -27.85
C PRO A 52 5.19 9.13 -28.63
N PRO A 53 5.12 9.08 -29.98
CA PRO A 53 6.13 8.41 -30.77
C PRO A 53 7.50 9.02 -30.49
N ALA A 54 8.53 8.17 -30.40
CA ALA A 54 9.91 8.53 -30.10
C ALA A 54 10.50 9.45 -31.19
N ALA A 55 10.17 10.74 -31.16
CA ALA A 55 10.75 11.77 -32.00
C ALA A 55 10.52 13.17 -31.39
N ALA A 56 11.18 13.45 -30.27
CA ALA A 56 11.47 14.81 -29.83
C ALA A 56 12.86 14.81 -29.18
N PRO A 57 13.72 15.82 -29.43
CA PRO A 57 14.95 15.96 -28.67
C PRO A 57 14.56 16.07 -27.19
N ALA A 58 15.26 15.32 -26.33
CA ALA A 58 14.95 15.15 -24.91
C ALA A 58 14.32 16.42 -24.32
N ALA A 59 13.00 16.38 -24.08
CA ALA A 59 12.37 17.31 -23.15
C ALA A 59 13.23 17.25 -21.90
N GLU A 60 13.82 18.39 -21.53
CA GLU A 60 14.91 18.53 -20.56
C GLU A 60 14.78 17.47 -19.47
N ALA A 61 15.51 16.37 -19.65
CA ALA A 61 15.38 15.23 -18.77
C ALA A 61 15.74 15.77 -17.40
N VAL A 62 14.86 15.57 -16.41
CA VAL A 62 15.12 15.99 -15.03
C VAL A 62 16.50 15.47 -14.67
N ARG A 63 17.46 16.39 -14.52
CA ARG A 63 18.85 16.05 -14.23
C ARG A 63 18.91 15.69 -12.75
N TRP A 64 18.59 14.43 -12.47
CA TRP A 64 18.77 13.87 -11.14
C TRP A 64 20.25 13.92 -10.76
N PRO A 65 20.59 14.31 -9.52
CA PRO A 65 21.95 14.20 -9.05
C PRO A 65 22.38 12.73 -9.10
N VAL A 66 23.61 12.49 -9.53
CA VAL A 66 24.21 11.16 -9.44
C VAL A 66 24.30 10.83 -7.94
N ALA A 67 23.65 9.74 -7.53
CA ALA A 67 23.79 9.25 -6.16
C ALA A 67 25.24 8.86 -5.94
N GLU A 68 25.82 9.23 -4.80
CA GLU A 68 27.15 8.74 -4.46
C GLU A 68 27.06 7.23 -4.24
N GLU A 69 27.93 6.49 -4.93
CA GLU A 69 27.98 5.04 -4.79
C GLU A 69 28.58 4.74 -3.41
N THR A 70 27.72 4.38 -2.46
CA THR A 70 28.21 3.76 -1.22
C THR A 70 28.79 2.41 -1.64
N ASP A 71 30.10 2.20 -1.44
CA ASP A 71 30.74 0.88 -1.52
C ASP A 71 30.17 -0.02 -0.41
N SER A 72 28.95 -0.50 -0.61
CA SER A 72 28.15 -1.25 0.35
C SER A 72 28.00 -2.69 -0.10
N SER A 73 28.98 -3.23 -0.82
CA SER A 73 28.95 -4.63 -1.26
C SER A 73 29.07 -5.61 -0.08
N ASP A 74 29.66 -5.18 1.04
CA ASP A 74 29.94 -6.04 2.21
C ASP A 74 29.20 -5.65 3.50
N VAL A 75 28.38 -4.59 3.48
CA VAL A 75 27.62 -4.13 4.66
C VAL A 75 26.12 -4.30 4.42
N PRO A 76 25.40 -5.03 5.29
CA PRO A 76 23.96 -5.14 5.16
C PRO A 76 23.31 -3.76 5.32
N ALA A 77 22.33 -3.47 4.47
CA ALA A 77 21.60 -2.21 4.51
C ALA A 77 21.02 -1.96 5.91
N PRO A 78 21.13 -0.72 6.46
CA PRO A 78 20.51 -0.38 7.73
C PRO A 78 19.00 -0.61 7.69
N VAL A 79 18.47 -1.37 8.65
CA VAL A 79 17.03 -1.56 8.82
C VAL A 79 16.48 -0.41 9.66
N VAL A 80 15.70 0.48 9.06
CA VAL A 80 15.01 1.58 9.75
C VAL A 80 13.55 1.21 9.95
N ARG A 81 13.03 1.31 11.18
CA ARG A 81 11.58 1.09 11.43
C ARG A 81 10.81 2.38 11.15
N PRO A 82 9.52 2.29 10.75
CA PRO A 82 8.71 3.48 10.52
C PRO A 82 8.62 4.44 11.72
N ALA A 83 8.72 3.91 12.94
CA ALA A 83 8.69 4.71 14.17
C ALA A 83 10.01 5.48 14.44
N ASP A 84 11.10 5.10 13.78
CA ASP A 84 12.42 5.70 13.99
C ASP A 84 12.70 6.87 13.02
N VAL A 85 11.78 7.15 12.09
CA VAL A 85 11.89 8.22 11.09
C VAL A 85 11.21 9.48 11.62
N PRO A 86 11.95 10.58 11.87
CA PRO A 86 11.34 11.84 12.28
C PRO A 86 10.43 12.38 11.18
N GLY A 87 9.18 12.69 11.54
CA GLY A 87 8.25 13.36 10.63
C GLY A 87 8.45 14.88 10.63
N THR A 88 8.27 15.52 9.48
CA THR A 88 8.22 16.98 9.36
C THR A 88 6.96 17.43 8.63
N ASP A 89 6.39 18.56 9.05
CA ASP A 89 5.31 19.23 8.32
C ASP A 89 5.81 19.88 7.02
N SER A 90 4.89 20.39 6.20
CA SER A 90 5.23 21.07 4.94
C SER A 90 6.07 22.34 5.10
N GLY A 91 6.17 22.88 6.33
CA GLY A 91 7.03 23.99 6.71
C GLY A 91 8.39 23.55 7.27
N GLY A 92 8.69 22.24 7.26
CA GLY A 92 9.92 21.66 7.78
C GLY A 92 9.99 21.59 9.30
N ARG A 93 8.87 21.80 10.01
CA ARG A 93 8.84 21.70 11.48
C ARG A 93 8.63 20.26 11.90
N PRO A 94 9.27 19.79 12.97
CA PRO A 94 9.05 18.43 13.49
C PRO A 94 7.57 18.21 13.81
N LEU A 95 7.03 17.08 13.36
CA LEU A 95 5.71 16.63 13.77
C LEU A 95 5.79 16.18 15.23
N THR A 96 5.05 16.83 16.12
CA THR A 96 4.82 16.31 17.47
C THR A 96 4.07 14.97 17.32
N GLY A 97 4.55 13.94 18.00
CA GLY A 97 3.91 12.62 18.01
C GLY A 97 2.45 12.68 18.48
N PRO A 98 1.67 11.59 18.29
CA PRO A 98 0.28 11.55 18.72
C PRO A 98 0.16 11.95 20.19
N ASP A 99 -0.76 12.87 20.47
CA ASP A 99 -1.12 13.34 21.80
C ASP A 99 -1.20 12.17 22.78
N THR A 100 -0.27 12.09 23.71
CA THR A 100 -0.52 11.42 24.98
C THR A 100 -1.67 12.20 25.63
N PRO A 101 -2.86 11.62 25.83
CA PRO A 101 -3.92 12.35 26.53
C PRO A 101 -3.40 12.72 27.92
N ASP A 102 -3.58 13.99 28.29
CA ASP A 102 -3.40 14.52 29.65
C ASP A 102 -3.83 13.47 30.68
N ALA A 103 -2.85 12.85 31.32
CA ALA A 103 -3.07 12.11 32.55
C ALA A 103 -3.24 13.15 33.66
N GLU A 104 -4.50 13.52 33.88
CA GLU A 104 -5.11 13.79 35.18
C GLU A 104 -4.18 14.47 36.21
N SER A 105 -4.32 15.81 36.33
CA SER A 105 -3.83 16.55 37.49
C SER A 105 -4.50 16.01 38.76
N GLY A 106 -3.71 15.36 39.61
CA GLY A 106 -3.98 15.15 41.04
C GLY A 106 -3.38 16.26 41.89
#